data_AF-A0A967D151-F1
#
_entry.id   AF-A0A967D151-F1
#
_cell.length_a   1.000
_cell.length_b   1.000
_cell.length_c   1.000
_cell.angle_alpha   90.00
_cell.angle_beta   90.00
_cell.angle_gamma   90.00
#
_symmetry.space_group_name_H-M   'P 1'
#
loop_
_entity.id
_entity.type
_entity.pdbx_description
1 polymer ?
#
loop_
_entity_poly.entity_id
_entity_poly.type
_entity_poly.pdbx_seq_one_letter_code
_entity_poly.pdbx_strand_id
1 'polypeptide(L)'
;MAGSFNFFRKYQRSMLVAVAVLAMLAFFVLPPFLQMSGGPASADPVVVTWKGGEFREGQLDRAVAMRTLTNRFLMEAAAVAGRDASQLPAFPEGEELIVRELLLARQAEEIGLTVSNTAINEFLAVWTNNMVRQDQFDQIITRNVLHDAAT
;
A
#
# COMPACT_ATOMS: atom_id res chain seq x y z
N MET A 1 -12.25 -40.91 44.27
CA MET A 1 -12.84 -39.97 43.29
C MET A 1 -13.38 -40.79 42.10
N ALA A 2 -14.52 -41.46 42.25
CA ALA A 2 -15.03 -42.44 41.27
C ALA A 2 -16.54 -42.26 41.03
N GLY A 3 -16.94 -41.06 40.58
CA GLY A 3 -18.36 -40.68 40.49
C GLY A 3 -18.80 -39.91 39.25
N SER A 4 -17.94 -39.54 38.31
CA SER A 4 -18.32 -38.63 37.20
C SER A 4 -18.57 -39.29 35.83
N PHE A 5 -18.23 -40.57 35.62
CA PHE A 5 -18.32 -41.20 34.28
C PHE A 5 -19.66 -41.87 33.94
N ASN A 6 -20.59 -42.01 34.90
CA ASN A 6 -21.91 -42.57 34.62
C ASN A 6 -22.83 -41.58 33.89
N PHE A 7 -22.67 -40.27 34.11
CA PHE A 7 -23.45 -39.25 33.39
C PHE A 7 -23.04 -39.17 31.92
N PHE A 8 -21.74 -39.30 31.64
CA PHE A 8 -21.18 -39.34 30.28
C PHE A 8 -21.68 -40.52 29.45
N ARG A 9 -21.78 -41.73 30.05
CA ARG A 9 -22.31 -42.91 29.37
C ARG A 9 -23.83 -42.87 29.19
N LYS A 10 -24.57 -42.30 30.14
CA LYS A 10 -26.04 -42.21 30.09
C LYS A 10 -26.53 -41.26 28.99
N TYR A 11 -25.77 -40.21 28.69
CA TYR A 11 -26.10 -39.19 27.69
C TYR A 11 -25.15 -39.18 26.50
N GLN A 12 -24.43 -40.29 26.26
CA GLN A 12 -23.40 -40.39 25.23
C GLN A 12 -23.96 -40.10 23.83
N ARG A 13 -25.18 -40.56 23.53
CA ARG A 13 -25.86 -40.29 22.25
C ARG A 13 -26.27 -38.83 22.12
N SER A 14 -26.81 -38.23 23.18
CA SER A 14 -27.22 -36.81 23.17
C SER A 14 -26.03 -35.86 23.11
N MET A 15 -24.90 -36.18 23.74
CA MET A 15 -23.66 -35.39 23.57
C MET A 15 -23.13 -35.48 22.14
N LEU A 16 -23.17 -36.66 21.51
CA LEU A 16 -22.69 -36.82 20.12
C LEU A 16 -23.54 -36.00 19.15
N VAL A 17 -24.86 -36.00 19.34
CA VAL A 17 -25.79 -35.15 18.56
C VAL A 17 -25.55 -33.66 18.84
N ALA A 18 -25.37 -33.27 20.11
CA ALA A 18 -25.11 -31.88 20.46
C ALA A 18 -23.82 -31.35 19.81
N VAL A 19 -22.72 -32.13 19.87
CA VAL A 19 -21.45 -31.76 19.24
C VAL A 19 -21.57 -31.73 17.72
N ALA A 20 -22.31 -32.65 17.10
CA ALA A 20 -22.53 -32.66 15.66
C ALA A 20 -23.30 -31.41 15.18
N VAL A 21 -24.34 -31.01 15.93
CA VAL A 21 -25.09 -29.78 15.63
C VAL A 21 -24.24 -28.53 15.86
N LEU A 22 -23.45 -28.50 16.95
CA LEU A 22 -22.53 -27.41 17.25
C LEU A 22 -21.44 -27.29 16.17
N ALA A 23 -20.94 -28.42 15.66
CA ALA A 23 -20.01 -28.47 14.54
C ALA A 23 -20.66 -27.96 13.24
N MET A 24 -21.90 -28.35 12.91
CA MET A 24 -22.62 -27.81 11.75
C MET A 24 -22.76 -26.28 11.83
N LEU A 25 -23.09 -25.74 13.01
CA LEU A 25 -23.15 -24.29 13.23
C LEU A 25 -21.78 -23.62 13.13
N ALA A 26 -20.74 -24.22 13.70
CA ALA A 26 -19.38 -23.71 13.60
C ALA A 26 -18.94 -23.61 12.13
N PHE A 27 -19.12 -24.66 11.33
CA PHE A 27 -18.76 -24.65 9.91
C PHE A 27 -19.57 -23.65 9.06
N PHE A 28 -20.77 -23.24 9.49
CA PHE A 28 -21.57 -22.23 8.79
C PHE A 28 -21.20 -20.79 9.19
N VAL A 29 -20.87 -20.56 10.47
CA VAL A 29 -20.60 -19.22 11.02
C VAL A 29 -19.11 -18.84 10.96
N LEU A 30 -18.18 -19.80 11.08
CA LEU A 30 -16.74 -19.51 11.00
C LEU A 30 -16.31 -18.93 9.65
N PRO A 31 -16.76 -19.42 8.47
CA PRO A 31 -16.25 -18.93 7.19
C PRO A 31 -16.53 -17.43 6.95
N PRO A 32 -17.74 -16.89 7.25
CA PRO A 32 -17.96 -15.44 7.20
C PRO A 32 -17.07 -14.65 8.17
N PHE A 33 -16.83 -15.16 9.38
CA PHE A 33 -15.96 -14.51 10.36
C PHE A 33 -14.47 -14.57 9.95
N LEU A 34 -14.02 -15.66 9.33
CA LEU A 34 -12.68 -15.82 8.78
C LEU A 34 -12.46 -14.97 7.52
N GLN A 35 -13.51 -14.73 6.75
CA GLN A 35 -13.49 -13.79 5.62
C GLN A 35 -13.43 -12.33 6.10
N MET A 36 -14.14 -12.00 7.19
CA MET A 36 -14.11 -10.66 7.79
C MET A 36 -12.79 -10.38 8.55
N SER A 37 -12.13 -11.41 9.08
CA SER A 37 -10.83 -11.28 9.78
C SER A 37 -9.62 -11.19 8.83
N GLY A 38 -9.84 -11.17 7.52
CA GLY A 38 -8.78 -11.32 6.52
C GLY A 38 -8.26 -12.76 6.53
N GLY A 39 -8.16 -13.36 5.33
CA GLY A 39 -7.42 -14.60 5.16
C GLY A 39 -5.99 -14.48 5.72
N PRO A 40 -5.26 -15.60 5.87
CA PRO A 40 -3.87 -15.56 6.35
C PRO A 40 -3.16 -14.44 5.61
N ALA A 41 -2.65 -13.46 6.36
CA ALA A 41 -2.03 -12.25 5.82
C ALA A 41 -1.21 -12.68 4.62
N SER A 42 -1.65 -12.28 3.42
CA SER A 42 -0.98 -12.63 2.17
C SER A 42 0.48 -12.32 2.39
N ALA A 43 1.30 -13.36 2.47
CA ALA A 43 2.67 -13.23 2.93
C ALA A 43 3.39 -12.41 1.86
N ASP A 44 3.53 -11.11 2.12
CA ASP A 44 4.06 -10.10 1.20
C ASP A 44 5.36 -10.62 0.54
N PRO A 45 5.27 -11.17 -0.69
CA PRO A 45 6.32 -11.97 -1.25
C PRO A 45 7.47 -11.06 -1.68
N VAL A 46 8.69 -11.57 -1.56
CA VAL A 46 9.89 -10.80 -1.93
C VAL A 46 10.01 -10.80 -3.44
N VAL A 47 9.86 -9.63 -4.07
CA VAL A 47 9.95 -9.45 -5.52
C VAL A 47 11.40 -9.28 -5.96
N VAL A 48 12.24 -8.66 -5.13
CA VAL A 48 13.65 -8.41 -5.45
C VAL A 48 14.52 -8.58 -4.22
N THR A 49 15.61 -9.35 -4.33
CA THR A 49 16.63 -9.47 -3.27
C THR A 49 17.88 -8.72 -3.70
N TRP A 50 18.38 -7.80 -2.87
CA TRP A 50 19.64 -7.08 -3.11
C TRP A 50 20.63 -7.26 -1.95
N LYS A 51 21.90 -6.92 -2.16
CA LYS A 51 23.01 -7.12 -1.19
C LYS A 51 22.83 -6.45 0.19
N GLY A 52 21.81 -5.60 0.36
CA GLY A 52 21.50 -4.87 1.58
C GLY A 52 20.05 -5.04 2.06
N GLY A 53 19.26 -5.94 1.47
CA GLY A 53 17.88 -6.17 1.90
C GLY A 53 16.98 -6.88 0.88
N GLU A 54 15.74 -7.14 1.30
CA GLU A 54 14.66 -7.70 0.49
C GLU A 54 13.64 -6.61 0.17
N PHE A 55 13.25 -6.46 -1.10
CA PHE A 55 12.13 -5.64 -1.56
C PHE A 55 10.89 -6.50 -1.72
N ARG A 56 9.80 -6.11 -1.06
CA ARG A 56 8.54 -6.87 -1.06
C ARG A 56 7.54 -6.33 -2.08
N GLU A 57 6.61 -7.17 -2.52
CA GLU A 57 5.58 -6.83 -3.51
C GLU A 57 4.72 -5.65 -3.05
N GLY A 58 4.29 -5.67 -1.80
CA GLY A 58 3.54 -4.58 -1.20
C GLY A 58 4.34 -3.29 -1.05
N GLN A 59 5.68 -3.33 -1.10
CA GLN A 59 6.51 -2.12 -1.18
C GLN A 59 6.64 -1.62 -2.62
N LEU A 60 6.68 -2.54 -3.59
CA LEU A 60 6.65 -2.21 -5.01
C LEU A 60 5.32 -1.58 -5.41
N ASP A 61 4.20 -2.18 -5.02
CA ASP A 61 2.86 -1.66 -5.31
C ASP A 61 2.68 -0.25 -4.75
N ARG A 62 3.13 -0.02 -3.52
CA ARG A 62 3.11 1.31 -2.90
C ARG A 62 4.00 2.30 -3.65
N ALA A 63 5.17 1.87 -4.11
CA ALA A 63 6.06 2.72 -4.89
C ALA A 63 5.48 3.07 -6.26
N VAL A 64 4.87 2.10 -6.95
CA VAL A 64 4.17 2.30 -8.21
C VAL A 64 3.00 3.26 -8.03
N ALA A 65 2.16 3.06 -7.00
CA ALA A 65 1.06 3.96 -6.68
C ALA A 65 1.56 5.39 -6.41
N MET A 66 2.61 5.54 -5.60
CA MET A 66 3.23 6.84 -5.31
C MET A 66 3.82 7.49 -6.56
N ARG A 67 4.41 6.71 -7.45
CA ARG A 67 4.94 7.19 -8.73
C ARG A 67 3.84 7.77 -9.61
N THR A 68 2.72 7.05 -9.74
CA THR A 68 1.55 7.49 -10.50
C THR A 68 0.98 8.79 -9.94
N LEU A 69 0.87 8.91 -8.61
CA LEU A 69 0.44 10.15 -7.94
C LEU A 69 1.40 11.32 -8.22
N THR A 70 2.72 11.06 -8.17
CA THR A 70 3.74 12.08 -8.43
C THR A 70 3.67 12.57 -9.88
N ASN A 71 3.57 11.65 -10.84
CA ASN A 71 3.41 11.99 -12.26
C ASN A 71 2.15 12.84 -12.49
N ARG A 72 1.02 12.46 -11.87
CA ARG A 72 -0.23 13.21 -11.96
C ARG A 72 -0.10 14.62 -11.38
N PHE A 73 0.50 14.75 -10.20
CA PHE A 73 0.79 16.04 -9.57
C PHE A 73 1.64 16.93 -10.48
N LEU A 74 2.71 16.40 -11.08
CA LEU A 74 3.58 17.17 -11.97
C LEU A 74 2.89 17.60 -13.26
N MET A 75 2.01 16.76 -13.81
CA MET A 75 1.19 17.11 -14.98
C MET A 75 0.16 18.20 -14.66
N GLU A 76 -0.50 18.13 -13.50
CA GLU A 76 -1.45 19.16 -13.07
C GLU A 76 -0.75 20.49 -12.77
N ALA A 77 0.40 20.45 -12.09
CA ALA A 77 1.22 21.62 -11.84
C ALA A 77 1.68 22.28 -13.16
N ALA A 78 2.06 21.48 -14.15
CA ALA A 78 2.40 21.97 -15.48
C ALA A 78 1.20 22.57 -16.22
N ALA A 79 0.03 21.94 -16.15
CA ALA A 79 -1.19 22.44 -16.77
C ALA A 79 -1.62 23.78 -16.16
N VAL A 80 -1.52 23.95 -14.83
CA VAL A 80 -1.78 25.24 -14.15
C VAL A 80 -0.75 26.29 -14.54
N ALA A 81 0.50 25.88 -14.78
CA ALA A 81 1.53 26.74 -15.35
C ALA A 81 1.28 27.09 -16.83
N GLY A 82 0.26 26.54 -17.48
CA GLY A 82 0.02 26.76 -18.92
C GLY A 82 1.05 26.08 -19.83
N ARG A 83 1.76 25.06 -19.34
CA ARG A 83 2.62 24.21 -20.17
C ARG A 83 1.83 23.01 -20.68
N ASP A 84 2.15 22.59 -21.91
CA ASP A 84 1.65 21.34 -22.44
C ASP A 84 2.24 20.16 -21.67
N ALA A 85 1.39 19.50 -20.86
CA ALA A 85 1.76 18.34 -20.06
C ALA A 85 2.29 17.17 -20.92
N SER A 86 1.91 17.09 -22.19
CA SER A 86 2.36 16.08 -23.15
C SER A 86 3.82 16.25 -23.60
N GLN A 87 4.41 17.43 -23.41
CA GLN A 87 5.80 17.71 -23.77
C GLN A 87 6.77 17.56 -22.59
N LEU A 88 6.26 17.32 -21.39
CA LEU A 88 7.07 17.17 -20.20
C LEU A 88 7.46 15.70 -20.00
N PRO A 89 8.74 15.42 -19.69
CA PRO A 89 9.16 14.05 -19.40
C PRO A 89 8.52 13.60 -18.09
N ALA A 90 7.56 12.68 -18.18
CA ALA A 90 7.03 11.98 -17.02
C ALA A 90 8.10 11.01 -16.47
N PHE A 91 8.05 10.73 -15.18
CA PHE A 91 8.92 9.70 -14.65
C PHE A 91 8.51 8.32 -15.17
N PRO A 92 9.48 7.43 -15.46
CA PRO A 92 9.16 6.10 -15.95
C PRO A 92 8.35 5.30 -14.92
N GLU A 93 7.31 4.63 -15.40
CA GLU A 93 6.37 3.82 -14.61
C GLU A 93 6.68 2.31 -14.66
N GLY A 94 7.73 1.90 -15.37
CA GLY A 94 8.15 0.51 -15.41
C GLY A 94 8.66 0.05 -14.04
N GLU A 95 8.11 -1.05 -13.52
CA GLU A 95 8.44 -1.60 -12.19
C GLU A 95 9.94 -1.77 -11.97
N GLU A 96 10.67 -2.34 -12.94
CA GLU A 96 12.11 -2.53 -12.85
C GLU A 96 12.87 -1.20 -12.70
N LEU A 97 12.42 -0.15 -13.41
CA LEU A 97 13.02 1.18 -13.33
C LEU A 97 12.75 1.83 -11.97
N ILE A 98 11.53 1.67 -11.46
CA ILE A 98 11.14 2.15 -10.13
C ILE A 98 11.98 1.46 -9.06
N VAL A 99 12.10 0.13 -9.09
CA VAL A 99 12.95 -0.60 -8.13
C VAL A 99 14.37 -0.10 -8.20
N ARG A 100 14.95 -0.02 -9.40
CA ARG A 100 16.35 0.43 -9.56
C ARG A 100 16.57 1.83 -8.99
N GLU A 101 15.63 2.75 -9.20
CA GLU A 101 15.69 4.10 -8.68
C GLU A 101 15.57 4.13 -7.15
N LEU A 102 14.67 3.32 -6.57
CA LEU A 102 14.55 3.20 -5.11
C LEU A 102 15.81 2.62 -4.47
N LEU A 103 16.46 1.65 -5.11
CA LEU A 103 17.75 1.12 -4.64
C LEU A 103 18.84 2.19 -4.66
N LEU A 104 18.87 3.00 -5.72
CA LEU A 104 19.79 4.14 -5.84
C LEU A 104 19.51 5.20 -4.78
N ALA A 105 18.24 5.54 -4.54
CA ALA A 105 17.82 6.48 -3.51
C ALA A 105 18.21 5.98 -2.11
N ARG A 106 17.99 4.70 -1.82
CA ARG A 106 18.40 4.08 -0.56
C ARG A 106 19.91 4.14 -0.36
N GLN A 107 20.68 3.85 -1.40
CA GLN A 107 22.14 3.94 -1.34
C GLN A 107 22.60 5.39 -1.13
N ALA A 108 21.92 6.35 -1.75
CA ALA A 108 22.17 7.78 -1.59
C ALA A 108 21.91 8.24 -0.13
N GLU A 109 20.81 7.78 0.48
CA GLU A 109 20.52 8.03 1.90
C GLU A 109 21.60 7.43 2.82
N GLU A 110 22.07 6.21 2.54
CA GLU A 110 23.13 5.56 3.32
C GLU A 110 24.46 6.32 3.29
N ILE A 111 24.80 6.95 2.16
CA ILE A 111 25.98 7.81 2.04
C ILE A 111 25.74 9.25 2.53
N GLY A 112 24.56 9.54 3.09
CA GLY A 112 24.18 10.82 3.67
C GLY A 112 23.72 11.88 2.67
N LEU A 113 23.42 11.49 1.43
CA LEU A 113 22.89 12.40 0.41
C LEU A 113 21.37 12.52 0.60
N THR A 114 20.94 13.64 1.20
CA THR A 114 19.53 13.96 1.45
C THR A 114 19.09 15.13 0.59
N VAL A 115 17.83 15.10 0.14
CA VAL A 115 17.24 16.20 -0.63
C VAL A 115 16.60 17.19 0.34
N SER A 116 17.00 18.47 0.25
CA SER A 116 16.43 19.52 1.09
C SER A 116 15.10 20.04 0.54
N ASN A 117 14.23 20.55 1.42
CA ASN A 117 12.98 21.19 1.01
C ASN A 117 13.22 22.38 0.05
N THR A 118 14.34 23.09 0.21
CA THR A 118 14.72 24.17 -0.70
C THR A 118 14.97 23.66 -2.11
N ALA A 119 15.69 22.54 -2.27
CA ALA A 119 15.93 21.94 -3.58
C ALA A 119 14.64 21.47 -4.26
N ILE A 120 13.68 20.94 -3.47
CA ILE A 120 12.35 20.56 -3.97
C ILE A 120 11.60 21.79 -4.49
N ASN A 121 11.56 22.87 -3.72
CA ASN A 121 10.87 24.10 -4.10
C ASN A 121 11.50 24.76 -5.33
N GLU A 122 12.83 24.78 -5.42
CA GLU A 122 13.55 25.27 -6.61
C GLU A 122 13.25 24.42 -7.83
N PHE A 123 13.23 23.09 -7.69
CA PHE A 123 12.83 22.19 -8.77
C PHE A 123 11.40 22.49 -9.24
N LEU A 124 10.45 22.63 -8.32
CA LEU A 124 9.06 22.94 -8.67
C LEU A 124 8.92 24.33 -9.33
N ALA A 125 9.70 25.32 -8.89
CA ALA A 125 9.75 26.63 -9.53
C ALA A 125 10.28 26.53 -10.96
N VAL A 126 11.37 25.79 -11.19
CA VAL A 126 11.90 25.54 -12.54
C VAL A 126 10.94 24.72 -13.39
N TRP A 127 10.27 23.72 -12.80
CA TRP A 127 9.30 22.85 -13.47
C TRP A 127 8.03 23.58 -13.88
N THR A 128 7.63 24.61 -13.13
CA THR A 128 6.43 25.41 -13.40
C THR A 128 6.74 26.78 -14.00
N ASN A 129 8.01 27.08 -14.32
CA ASN A 129 8.47 28.41 -14.79
C ASN A 129 8.07 29.53 -13.80
N ASN A 130 7.99 29.20 -12.52
CA ASN A 130 7.55 30.10 -11.45
C ASN A 130 6.13 30.67 -11.67
N MET A 131 5.31 30.01 -12.48
CA MET A 131 3.95 30.45 -12.79
C MET A 131 2.90 29.90 -11.81
N VAL A 132 3.27 28.90 -11.01
CA VAL A 132 2.39 28.30 -10.00
C VAL A 132 2.75 28.85 -8.63
N ARG A 133 1.76 29.43 -7.94
CA ARG A 133 1.90 29.94 -6.58
C ARG A 133 1.73 28.81 -5.56
N GLN A 134 2.23 29.02 -4.35
CA GLN A 134 2.17 28.04 -3.26
C GLN A 134 0.74 27.60 -2.91
N ASP A 135 -0.23 28.52 -2.95
CA ASP A 135 -1.65 28.23 -2.73
C ASP A 135 -2.25 27.29 -3.79
N GLN A 136 -1.73 27.35 -5.02
CA GLN A 136 -2.17 26.48 -6.11
C GLN A 136 -1.57 25.09 -5.96
N PHE A 137 -0.31 24.98 -5.52
CA PHE A 137 0.29 23.69 -5.18
C PHE A 137 -0.48 22.97 -4.08
N ASP A 138 -0.86 23.68 -3.02
CA ASP A 138 -1.65 23.09 -1.92
C ASP A 138 -3.01 22.55 -2.40
N GLN A 139 -3.67 23.25 -3.34
CA GLN A 139 -4.93 22.81 -3.93
C GLN A 139 -4.75 21.55 -4.80
N ILE A 140 -3.68 21.48 -5.58
CA ILE A 140 -3.35 20.32 -6.40
C ILE A 140 -3.07 19.10 -5.51
N ILE A 141 -2.28 19.27 -4.44
CA ILE A 141 -2.00 18.19 -3.47
C ILE A 141 -3.30 17.70 -2.84
N THR A 142 -4.13 18.62 -2.33
CA THR A 142 -5.39 18.28 -1.68
C THR A 142 -6.32 17.52 -2.63
N ARG A 143 -6.42 17.93 -3.90
CA ARG A 143 -7.23 17.24 -4.91
C ARG A 143 -6.76 15.81 -5.17
N ASN A 144 -5.45 15.61 -5.32
CA ASN A 144 -4.89 14.29 -5.64
C ASN A 144 -5.01 13.30 -4.48
N VAL A 145 -4.79 13.77 -3.24
CA VAL A 145 -4.93 12.93 -2.03
C VAL A 145 -6.40 12.54 -1.80
N LEU A 146 -7.34 13.47 -2.00
CA LEU A 146 -8.77 13.18 -1.84
C LEU A 146 -9.31 12.21 -2.90
N HIS A 147 -8.73 12.21 -4.10
CA HIS A 147 -9.13 11.28 -5.16
C HIS A 147 -8.72 9.83 -4.86
N ASP A 148 -7.52 9.64 -4.29
CA ASP A 148 -7.00 8.33 -3.87
C ASP A 148 -7.79 7.75 -2.69
N ALA A 149 -8.28 8.60 -1.78
CA ALA A 149 -9.11 8.17 -0.65
C ALA A 149 -10.56 7.79 -1.04
N ALA A 150 -10.98 8.09 -2.27
CA ALA A 150 -12.33 7.84 -2.77
C ALA A 150 -12.45 6.59 -3.67
N THR A 151 -11.31 5.94 -3.96
CA THR A 151 -11.20 4.70 -4.74
C THR A 151 -10.78 3.53 -3.85
#